data_AF-A0A4R1ATU4-F1
#
_entry.id   AF-A0A4R1ATU4-F1
#
_cell.length_a   1.000
_cell.length_b   1.000
_cell.length_c   1.000
_cell.angle_alpha   90.00
_cell.angle_beta   90.00
_cell.angle_gamma   90.00
#
_symmetry.space_group_name_H-M   'P 1'
#
loop_
_entity.id
_entity.type
_entity.pdbx_description
1 polymer ?
#
loop_
_entity_poly.entity_id
_entity_poly.type
_entity_poly.pdbx_seq_one_letter_code
_entity_poly.pdbx_strand_id
1 'polypeptide(L)' 'MLSNIGIPGLILILIIALIVFGPKKLPEIGSAFGKTLSEFKRTTASIIDDEDENLVASKKENS' A
#
# COMPACT_ATOMS: atom_id res chain seq x y z
N MET A 1 -6.95 -29.98 -8.11
CA MET A 1 -7.83 -29.51 -9.21
C MET A 1 -7.94 -27.98 -9.29
N LEU A 2 -8.01 -27.25 -8.17
CA LEU A 2 -8.08 -25.77 -8.17
C LEU A 2 -6.75 -25.08 -8.53
N SER A 3 -5.59 -25.71 -8.29
CA SER A 3 -4.28 -25.11 -8.62
C SER A 3 -3.97 -25.00 -10.12
N ASN A 4 -4.77 -25.63 -10.99
CA ASN A 4 -4.69 -25.44 -12.45
C ASN A 4 -5.49 -24.20 -12.92
N ILE A 5 -6.29 -23.60 -12.04
CA ILE A 5 -7.00 -22.35 -12.26
C ILE A 5 -6.05 -21.20 -11.91
N GLY A 6 -4.91 -21.12 -12.61
CA GLY A 6 -3.91 -20.08 -12.39
C GLY A 6 -4.40 -18.70 -12.84
N ILE A 7 -3.53 -17.96 -13.53
CA ILE A 7 -3.85 -16.64 -14.12
C ILE A 7 -5.20 -16.61 -14.88
N PRO A 8 -5.61 -17.65 -15.64
CA PRO A 8 -6.90 -17.66 -16.32
C PRO A 8 -8.12 -17.52 -15.39
N GLY A 9 -8.08 -18.12 -14.19
CA GLY A 9 -9.19 -18.01 -13.24
C GLY A 9 -9.26 -16.65 -12.57
N LEU A 10 -8.10 -16.06 -12.28
CA LEU A 10 -8.03 -14.70 -11.76
C LEU A 10 -8.63 -13.71 -12.77
N ILE A 11 -8.36 -13.89 -14.07
CA ILE A 11 -8.97 -13.08 -15.14
C ILE A 11 -10.49 -13.23 -15.16
N LEU A 12 -11.03 -14.44 -15.00
CA LEU A 12 -12.49 -14.65 -14.96
C LEU A 12 -13.14 -13.90 -13.79
N ILE A 13 -12.54 -14.00 -12.59
CA ILE A 13 -13.01 -13.26 -11.41
C ILE A 13 -12.93 -11.75 -11.66
N LEU A 14 -11.84 -11.29 -12.27
CA LEU A 14 -11.63 -9.88 -12.58
C LEU A 14 -12.69 -9.38 -13.56
N ILE A 15 -13.05 -10.15 -14.60
CA ILE A 15 -14.15 -9.80 -15.52
C ILE A 15 -15.48 -9.65 -14.77
N ILE A 16 -15.83 -10.58 -13.87
CA ILE A 16 -17.06 -10.49 -13.08
C ILE A 16 -17.04 -9.23 -12.19
N ALA A 17 -15.93 -8.97 -11.52
CA ALA A 17 -15.74 -7.76 -10.72
C ALA A 17 -15.85 -6.49 -11.58
N LEU A 18 -15.31 -6.50 -12.81
CA LEU A 18 -15.41 -5.40 -13.75
C LEU A 18 -16.83 -5.18 -14.27
N ILE A 19 -17.67 -6.21 -14.36
CA ILE A 19 -19.08 -6.04 -14.72
C ILE A 19 -19.85 -5.36 -13.58
N VAL A 20 -19.58 -5.75 -12.33
CA VAL A 20 -20.26 -5.20 -11.14
C VAL A 20 -19.78 -3.77 -10.83
N PHE A 21 -18.46 -3.57 -10.79
CA PHE A 21 -17.85 -2.30 -10.39
C PHE A 21 -17.54 -1.38 -11.59
N GLY A 22 -17.28 -1.92 -12.77
CA GLY A 22 -16.86 -1.15 -13.95
C GLY A 22 -15.33 -1.01 -14.09
N PRO A 23 -14.79 -1.06 -15.32
CA PRO A 23 -13.33 -0.98 -15.58
C PRO A 23 -12.69 0.35 -15.21
N LYS A 24 -13.47 1.42 -15.11
CA LYS A 24 -12.96 2.73 -14.69
C LYS A 24 -12.86 2.89 -13.17
N LYS A 25 -13.70 2.17 -12.40
CA LYS A 25 -13.74 2.32 -10.93
C LYS A 25 -12.54 1.70 -10.23
N LEU A 26 -12.04 0.55 -10.70
CA LEU A 26 -10.87 -0.10 -10.08
C LEU A 26 -9.60 0.79 -10.14
N PRO A 27 -9.21 1.37 -11.30
CA PRO A 27 -8.07 2.29 -11.38
C PRO A 27 -8.29 3.60 -10.61
N GLU A 28 -9.52 4.12 -10.59
CA GLU A 28 -9.87 5.33 -9.87
C GLU A 28 -9.70 5.17 -8.35
N ILE A 29 -10.25 4.07 -7.80
CA ILE A 29 -10.07 3.70 -6.38
C ILE A 29 -8.59 3.42 -6.08
N GLY A 30 -7.90 2.68 -6.95
CA GLY A 30 -6.47 2.39 -6.79
C GLY A 30 -5.60 3.66 -6.79
N SER A 31 -5.94 4.64 -7.62
CA SER A 31 -5.22 5.93 -7.67
C SER A 31 -5.45 6.76 -6.41
N ALA A 32 -6.68 6.81 -5.90
CA ALA A 32 -6.99 7.52 -4.66
C ALA A 32 -6.35 6.84 -3.43
N PHE A 33 -6.45 5.52 -3.35
CA PHE A 33 -5.83 4.72 -2.30
C PHE A 33 -4.30 4.79 -2.37
N GLY A 34 -3.71 4.76 -3.57
CA GLY A 34 -2.27 4.87 -3.78
C GLY A 34 -1.69 6.20 -3.32
N LYS A 35 -2.40 7.32 -3.57
CA LYS A 35 -2.01 8.63 -3.03
C LYS A 35 -2.02 8.64 -1.50
N THR A 36 -3.07 8.09 -0.90
CA THR A 36 -3.20 7.97 0.56
C THR A 36 -2.07 7.13 1.15
N LEU A 37 -1.78 5.97 0.56
CA LEU A 37 -0.71 5.08 1.01
C LEU A 37 0.68 5.72 0.83
N SER A 38 0.88 6.49 -0.24
CA SER A 38 2.13 7.25 -0.48
C SER A 38 2.37 8.31 0.59
N GLU A 39 1.34 9.09 0.94
CA GLU A 39 1.42 10.07 2.04
C GLU A 39 1.60 9.40 3.40
N PHE A 40 0.89 8.30 3.64
CA PHE A 40 1.04 7.50 4.87
C PHE A 40 2.46 6.97 5.00
N LYS A 41 3.04 6.40 3.93
CA LYS A 41 4.43 5.92 3.90
C LYS A 41 5.41 7.05 4.22
N ARG A 42 5.23 8.23 3.60
CA ARG A 42 6.13 9.38 3.81
C ARG A 42 6.06 9.89 5.25
N THR A 43 4.86 10.01 5.81
CA THR A 43 4.64 10.45 7.19
C THR A 43 5.23 9.45 8.18
N THR A 44 4.99 8.16 7.96
CA THR A 44 5.54 7.09 8.80
C THR A 44 7.07 7.05 8.74
N ALA A 45 7.66 7.23 7.54
CA ALA A 45 9.11 7.28 7.39
C ALA A 45 9.73 8.47 8.13
N SER A 46 9.12 9.66 8.06
CA SER A 46 9.58 10.83 8.82
C SER A 46 9.51 10.62 10.33
N ILE A 47 8.44 9.98 10.83
CA ILE A 47 8.32 9.69 12.28
C ILE A 47 9.42 8.71 12.73
N ILE A 48 9.73 7.69 11.92
CA ILE A 48 10.80 6.73 12.24
C ILE A 48 12.18 7.41 12.22
N ASP A 49 12.45 8.24 11.22
CA ASP A 49 13.72 9.00 11.14
C ASP A 49 13.87 10.00 12.30
N ASP A 50 12.79 10.69 12.70
CA ASP A 50 12.78 11.63 13.83
C ASP A 50 12.97 10.93 15.19
N GLU A 51 12.46 9.69 15.34
CA GLU A 51 12.69 8.84 16.51
C GLU A 51 14.16 8.38 16.60
N ASP A 52 14.78 8.02 15.47
CA ASP A 52 16.20 7.65 15.41
C ASP A 52 17.11 8.84 15.75
N GLU A 53 16.83 10.07 15.30
CA GLU A 53 17.62 11.25 15.69
C GLU A 53 17.47 11.60 17.18
N ASN A 54 16.27 11.45 17.77
CA ASN A 54 16.06 11.70 19.20
C ASN A 54 16.77 10.69 20.11
N LEU A 55 16.84 9.42 19.69
CA LEU A 55 17.55 8.35 20.42
C LEU A 55 19.08 8.58 20.40
N VAL A 56 19.62 9.16 19.33
CA VAL A 56 21.06 9.46 19.20
C VAL A 56 21.44 10.71 20.00
N ALA A 57 20.56 11.71 20.09
CA ALA A 57 20.76 12.92 20.89
C ALA A 57 20.76 12.63 22.41
N SER A 58 19.82 11.80 22.89
CA SER A 58 19.73 11.44 24.32
C SER A 58 20.92 10.61 24.83
N LYS A 59 21.69 9.95 23.94
CA LYS A 59 22.86 9.14 24.33
C LYS A 59 24.15 9.98 24.50
N LYS A 60 24.20 11.20 23.98
CA LYS A 60 25.39 12.08 24.05
C LYS A 60 25.43 12.99 25.28
N GLU A 61 24.32 13.18 25.98
CA GLU A 61 24.24 14.08 27.14
C GLU A 61 24.67 13.40 28.46
N ASN A 62 24.83 12.07 28.46
CA ASN A 62 25.15 11.28 29.66
C ASN A 62 26.56 10.65 29.62
N SER A 63 27.51 11.24 28.88
CA SER A 63 28.93 10.85 28.82
C SER A 63 29.86 12.06 28.81
#